data_AF-A0A8J8J6R3-F1
#
_entry.id   AF-A0A8J8J6R3-F1
#
_cell.length_a   1.000
_cell.length_b   1.000
_cell.length_c   1.000
_cell.angle_alpha   90.00
_cell.angle_beta   90.00
_cell.angle_gamma   90.00
#
_symmetry.space_group_name_H-M   'P 1'
#
loop_
_entity.id
_entity.type
_entity.pdbx_description
1 polymer ?
#
loop_
_entity_poly.entity_id
_entity_poly.type
_entity_poly.pdbx_seq_one_letter_code
_entity_poly.pdbx_strand_id
1 'polypeptide(L)'
;MRLVTKNEAVKRALIEELRKAGIRFEVRSREGYEAFVGYLIEGTLKEIEEKIENLEGADVEAIKEGFLSFRESLNHVLEHLKAGEKADELLKEGLWVAELLDQLYRNGAIEYDGVNVRLKEGINVDELKFEFKFPFNLVHNPEAVEKQVKQFAFVDLVIEHEFEILELNIAKVNALGKIASKYFPEDYLLKVYFALVGRAILAEEILKALGDKKIPEEELVRGFLRASPIAVPTPKGTLVINYSRDSFEETLRLLKRLGYVEIKGGKVRKLKELS
;
A
#
# COMPACT_ATOMS: atom_id res chain seq x y z
N MET A 1 4.70 3.92 -12.01
CA MET A 1 5.13 2.60 -12.56
C MET A 1 5.93 1.84 -11.51
N ARG A 2 5.37 1.74 -10.31
CA ARG A 2 6.03 1.19 -9.13
C ARG A 2 5.03 0.34 -8.37
N LEU A 3 5.51 -0.72 -7.75
CA LEU A 3 4.75 -1.50 -6.77
C LEU A 3 5.42 -1.27 -5.42
N VAL A 4 4.63 -1.12 -4.35
CA VAL A 4 5.15 -0.79 -3.02
C VAL A 4 4.53 -1.76 -2.03
N THR A 5 5.38 -2.43 -1.24
CA THR A 5 4.94 -3.32 -0.16
C THR A 5 5.77 -3.09 1.08
N LYS A 6 5.14 -3.18 2.24
CA LYS A 6 5.79 -3.19 3.56
C LYS A 6 6.06 -4.60 4.06
N ASN A 7 5.53 -5.61 3.35
CA ASN A 7 5.63 -6.99 3.75
C ASN A 7 6.89 -7.64 3.14
N GLU A 8 7.86 -8.01 4.00
CA GLU A 8 9.13 -8.63 3.60
C GLU A 8 8.93 -9.99 2.89
N ALA A 9 7.91 -10.77 3.27
CA ALA A 9 7.60 -12.04 2.60
C ALA A 9 7.09 -11.81 1.18
N VAL A 10 6.20 -10.83 0.99
CA VAL A 10 5.72 -10.42 -0.34
C VAL A 10 6.88 -9.93 -1.20
N LYS A 11 7.77 -9.10 -0.65
CA LYS A 11 8.97 -8.63 -1.36
C LYS A 11 9.82 -9.80 -1.85
N ARG A 12 10.14 -10.77 -0.98
CA ARG A 12 10.98 -11.93 -1.36
C ARG A 12 10.33 -12.76 -2.47
N ALA A 13 9.05 -13.09 -2.31
CA ALA A 13 8.31 -13.87 -3.29
C ALA A 13 8.21 -13.14 -4.64
N LEU A 14 7.92 -11.84 -4.63
CA LEU A 14 7.82 -11.04 -5.84
C LEU A 14 9.18 -10.95 -6.57
N ILE A 15 10.29 -10.77 -5.85
CA ILE A 15 11.64 -10.77 -6.45
C ILE A 15 11.90 -12.08 -7.21
N GLU A 16 11.57 -13.21 -6.59
CA GLU A 16 11.79 -14.53 -7.19
C GLU A 16 10.94 -14.73 -8.45
N GLU A 17 9.63 -14.46 -8.37
CA GLU A 17 8.72 -14.63 -9.50
C GLU A 17 9.07 -13.72 -10.68
N LEU A 18 9.43 -12.45 -10.42
CA LEU A 18 9.83 -11.51 -11.46
C LEU A 18 11.13 -11.93 -12.13
N ARG A 19 12.12 -12.41 -11.37
CA ARG A 19 13.37 -12.94 -11.93
C ARG A 19 13.12 -14.17 -12.78
N LYS A 20 12.29 -15.10 -12.31
CA LYS A 20 11.91 -16.31 -13.05
C LYS A 20 11.20 -15.99 -14.36
N ALA A 21 10.39 -14.93 -14.38
CA ALA A 21 9.72 -14.43 -15.57
C ALA A 21 10.63 -13.55 -16.48
N GLY A 22 11.87 -13.30 -16.06
CA GLY A 22 12.82 -12.46 -16.81
C GLY A 22 12.35 -11.01 -16.97
N ILE A 23 11.56 -10.50 -16.02
CA ILE A 23 11.07 -9.12 -15.98
C ILE A 23 12.17 -8.23 -15.39
N ARG A 24 12.44 -7.09 -16.02
CA ARG A 24 13.43 -6.12 -15.51
C ARG A 24 12.83 -5.20 -14.45
N PHE A 25 13.47 -5.12 -13.28
CA PHE A 25 13.07 -4.26 -12.18
C PHE A 25 14.25 -3.85 -11.31
N GLU A 26 14.10 -2.77 -10.56
CA GLU A 26 14.95 -2.37 -9.44
C GLU A 26 14.13 -2.41 -8.15
N VAL A 27 14.76 -2.75 -7.03
CA VAL A 27 14.13 -2.70 -5.70
C VAL A 27 14.89 -1.72 -4.84
N ARG A 28 14.18 -0.78 -4.22
CA ARG A 28 14.73 0.13 -3.23
C ARG A 28 13.93 0.01 -1.95
N SER A 29 14.64 -0.14 -0.84
CA SER A 29 14.05 -0.05 0.49
C SER A 29 14.25 1.36 1.00
N ARG A 30 13.22 1.93 1.60
CA ARG A 30 13.30 3.21 2.30
C ARG A 30 12.49 3.15 3.59
N GLU A 31 12.82 4.02 4.52
CA GLU A 31 11.94 4.27 5.66
C GLU A 31 10.62 4.86 5.16
N GLY A 32 9.53 4.27 5.61
CA GLY A 32 8.16 4.71 5.42
C GLY A 32 7.43 4.66 6.75
N TYR A 33 6.11 4.78 6.72
CA TYR A 33 5.33 4.82 7.94
C TYR A 33 3.93 4.22 7.78
N GLU A 34 3.38 3.75 8.88
CA GLU A 34 1.95 3.56 9.10
C GLU A 34 1.54 4.49 10.22
N ALA A 35 0.45 5.22 10.04
CA ALA A 35 0.00 6.15 11.04
C ALA A 35 -1.50 6.04 11.20
N PHE A 36 -1.93 6.04 12.46
CA PHE A 36 -3.30 6.28 12.83
C PHE A 36 -3.36 7.61 13.53
N VAL A 37 -4.34 8.41 13.16
CA VAL A 37 -4.67 9.66 13.83
C VAL A 37 -6.15 9.62 14.12
N GLY A 38 -6.52 9.91 15.35
CA GLY A 38 -7.90 9.81 15.79
C GLY A 38 -8.06 10.16 17.24
N TYR A 39 -9.01 9.49 17.86
CA TYR A 39 -9.39 9.72 19.24
C TYR A 39 -9.44 8.40 20.00
N LEU A 40 -9.34 8.52 21.31
CA LEU A 40 -9.28 7.42 22.27
C LEU A 40 -10.34 7.64 23.35
N ILE A 41 -11.13 6.61 23.58
CA ILE A 41 -12.04 6.47 24.72
C ILE A 41 -11.47 5.41 25.65
N GLU A 42 -11.29 5.77 26.91
CA GLU A 42 -10.85 4.86 27.96
C GLU A 42 -11.99 4.64 28.96
N GLY A 43 -12.21 3.38 29.35
CA GLY A 43 -13.22 2.99 30.32
C GLY A 43 -13.53 1.49 30.25
N THR A 44 -14.49 1.03 31.05
CA THR A 44 -15.09 -0.30 30.82
C THR A 44 -15.84 -0.33 29.49
N LEU A 45 -16.16 -1.53 28.98
CA LEU A 45 -16.95 -1.64 27.74
C LEU A 45 -18.26 -0.84 27.83
N LYS A 46 -18.91 -0.86 29.00
CA LYS A 46 -20.13 -0.09 29.25
C LYS A 46 -19.88 1.43 29.27
N GLU A 47 -18.84 1.87 29.96
CA GLU A 47 -18.48 3.31 30.01
C GLU A 47 -18.10 3.85 28.62
N ILE A 48 -17.45 3.02 27.78
CA ILE A 48 -17.12 3.38 26.40
C ILE A 48 -18.39 3.50 25.57
N GLU A 49 -19.29 2.53 25.65
CA GLU A 49 -20.58 2.54 24.95
C GLU A 49 -21.40 3.79 25.31
N GLU A 50 -21.53 4.08 26.60
CA GLU A 50 -22.22 5.28 27.10
C GLU A 50 -21.57 6.58 26.59
N LYS A 51 -20.24 6.66 26.57
CA LYS A 51 -19.54 7.84 26.01
C LYS A 51 -19.81 8.00 24.52
N ILE A 52 -19.78 6.90 23.74
CA ILE A 52 -20.06 6.94 22.30
C ILE A 52 -21.49 7.45 22.04
N GLU A 53 -22.48 6.99 22.81
CA GLU A 53 -23.88 7.43 22.67
C GLU A 53 -24.08 8.93 22.92
N ASN A 54 -23.23 9.53 23.76
CA ASN A 54 -23.29 10.93 24.13
C ASN A 54 -22.30 11.82 23.36
N LEU A 55 -21.61 11.27 22.35
CA LEU A 55 -20.70 12.04 21.51
C LEU A 55 -21.48 13.00 20.61
N GLU A 56 -21.22 14.30 20.79
CA GLU A 56 -21.69 15.34 19.89
C GLU A 56 -20.61 15.69 18.86
N GLY A 57 -21.01 15.91 17.61
CA GLY A 57 -20.09 16.37 16.56
C GLY A 57 -19.28 15.27 15.89
N ALA A 58 -19.74 14.02 15.96
CA ALA A 58 -19.15 12.87 15.28
C ALA A 58 -20.22 12.00 14.62
N ASP A 59 -19.79 11.14 13.70
CA ASP A 59 -20.61 10.06 13.13
C ASP A 59 -20.74 8.93 14.17
N VAL A 60 -21.70 9.09 15.08
CA VAL A 60 -21.92 8.17 16.21
C VAL A 60 -22.23 6.74 15.73
N GLU A 61 -22.97 6.58 14.64
CA GLU A 61 -23.33 5.25 14.13
C GLU A 61 -22.08 4.51 13.63
N ALA A 62 -21.22 5.17 12.84
CA ALA A 62 -19.96 4.56 12.40
C ALA A 62 -19.02 4.24 13.58
N ILE A 63 -18.98 5.08 14.61
CA ILE A 63 -18.18 4.83 15.82
C ILE A 63 -18.75 3.63 16.60
N LYS A 64 -20.06 3.51 16.72
CA LYS A 64 -20.73 2.35 17.35
C LYS A 64 -20.45 1.06 16.60
N GLU A 65 -20.54 1.06 15.28
CA GLU A 65 -20.17 -0.11 14.45
C GLU A 65 -18.71 -0.53 14.71
N GLY A 66 -17.78 0.44 14.73
CA GLY A 66 -16.38 0.18 15.08
C GLY A 66 -16.21 -0.40 16.49
N PHE A 67 -16.98 0.09 17.46
CA PHE A 67 -16.95 -0.43 18.83
C PHE A 67 -17.53 -1.86 18.95
N LEU A 68 -18.57 -2.18 18.18
CA LEU A 68 -19.10 -3.53 18.08
C LEU A 68 -18.05 -4.49 17.50
N SER A 69 -17.38 -4.11 16.42
CA SER A 69 -16.27 -4.89 15.88
C SER A 69 -15.14 -5.07 16.89
N PHE A 70 -14.79 -4.03 17.67
CA PHE A 70 -13.81 -4.16 18.75
C PHE A 70 -14.24 -5.19 19.80
N ARG A 71 -15.52 -5.22 20.21
CA ARG A 71 -16.06 -6.21 21.14
C ARG A 71 -16.01 -7.63 20.58
N GLU A 72 -16.31 -7.80 19.29
CA GLU A 72 -16.20 -9.10 18.60
C GLU A 72 -14.75 -9.59 18.58
N SER A 73 -13.81 -8.70 18.24
CA SER A 73 -12.37 -8.99 18.30
C SER A 73 -11.90 -9.37 19.71
N LEU A 74 -12.35 -8.64 20.74
CA LEU A 74 -12.07 -8.97 22.13
C LEU A 74 -12.61 -10.36 22.51
N ASN A 75 -13.86 -10.66 22.17
CA ASN A 75 -14.47 -11.96 22.45
C ASN A 75 -13.70 -13.10 21.77
N HIS A 76 -13.30 -12.92 20.51
CA HIS A 76 -12.48 -13.88 19.79
C HIS A 76 -11.15 -14.16 20.52
N VAL A 77 -10.43 -13.12 20.93
CA VAL A 77 -9.18 -13.28 21.71
C VAL A 77 -9.44 -13.97 23.05
N LEU A 78 -10.51 -13.62 23.74
CA LEU A 78 -10.86 -14.24 25.03
C LEU A 78 -11.17 -15.74 24.91
N GLU A 79 -11.82 -16.19 23.83
CA GLU A 79 -12.07 -17.62 23.60
C GLU A 79 -10.77 -18.41 23.45
N HIS A 80 -9.80 -17.88 22.72
CA HIS A 80 -8.49 -18.49 22.60
C HIS A 80 -7.73 -18.52 23.94
N LEU A 81 -7.81 -17.44 24.71
CA LEU A 81 -7.17 -17.36 26.03
C LEU A 81 -7.77 -18.31 27.07
N LYS A 82 -9.06 -18.69 26.93
CA LYS A 82 -9.68 -19.75 27.76
C LYS A 82 -9.10 -21.12 27.43
N ALA A 83 -8.81 -21.40 26.16
CA ALA A 83 -8.18 -22.65 25.73
C ALA A 83 -6.69 -22.72 26.11
N GLY A 84 -6.05 -21.57 26.30
CA GLY A 84 -4.64 -21.44 26.62
C GLY A 84 -3.76 -21.70 25.42
N GLU A 85 -3.74 -20.74 24.50
CA GLU A 85 -3.02 -20.83 23.22
C GLU A 85 -1.61 -20.23 23.29
N LYS A 86 -0.76 -20.60 22.33
CA LYS A 86 0.59 -20.05 22.21
C LYS A 86 0.53 -18.58 21.80
N ALA A 87 1.34 -17.75 22.47
CA ALA A 87 1.46 -16.33 22.15
C ALA A 87 1.80 -16.11 20.66
N ASP A 88 2.74 -16.87 20.14
CA ASP A 88 3.20 -16.78 18.75
C ASP A 88 2.14 -17.18 17.71
N GLU A 89 1.16 -17.99 18.10
CA GLU A 89 0.06 -18.37 17.20
C GLU A 89 -1.00 -17.26 17.15
N LEU A 90 -1.36 -16.71 18.31
CA LEU A 90 -2.27 -15.57 18.43
C LEU A 90 -1.75 -14.33 17.69
N LEU A 91 -0.47 -14.01 17.85
CA LEU A 91 0.14 -12.82 17.23
C LEU A 91 0.19 -12.89 15.69
N LYS A 92 -0.02 -14.06 15.08
CA LYS A 92 -0.10 -14.20 13.61
C LYS A 92 -1.39 -13.62 13.03
N GLU A 93 -2.45 -13.50 13.83
CA GLU A 93 -3.72 -12.93 13.36
C GLU A 93 -3.64 -11.42 13.09
N GLY A 94 -2.64 -10.74 13.67
CA GLY A 94 -2.30 -9.36 13.35
C GLY A 94 -1.98 -8.50 14.57
N LEU A 95 -1.57 -7.24 14.31
CA LEU A 95 -1.21 -6.26 15.35
C LEU A 95 -2.35 -5.94 16.32
N TRP A 96 -3.60 -6.04 15.86
CA TRP A 96 -4.79 -5.81 16.69
C TRP A 96 -4.88 -6.82 17.85
N VAL A 97 -4.39 -8.05 17.68
CA VAL A 97 -4.32 -9.05 18.78
C VAL A 97 -3.28 -8.63 19.81
N ALA A 98 -2.12 -8.16 19.36
CA ALA A 98 -1.08 -7.69 20.26
C ALA A 98 -1.57 -6.54 21.15
N GLU A 99 -2.34 -5.61 20.58
CA GLU A 99 -2.96 -4.51 21.32
C GLU A 99 -3.95 -4.99 22.38
N LEU A 100 -4.85 -5.92 22.05
CA LEU A 100 -5.80 -6.49 23.00
C LEU A 100 -5.10 -7.27 24.12
N LEU A 101 -4.08 -8.06 23.77
CA LEU A 101 -3.28 -8.79 24.77
C LEU A 101 -2.55 -7.84 25.72
N ASP A 102 -1.99 -6.73 25.23
CA ASP A 102 -1.37 -5.71 26.08
C ASP A 102 -2.38 -5.05 27.01
N GLN A 103 -3.58 -4.71 26.52
CA GLN A 103 -4.65 -4.17 27.38
C GLN A 103 -5.08 -5.18 28.45
N LEU A 104 -5.28 -6.46 28.10
CA LEU A 104 -5.61 -7.52 29.06
C LEU A 104 -4.48 -7.76 30.07
N TYR A 105 -3.22 -7.68 29.63
CA TYR A 105 -2.05 -7.80 30.51
C TYR A 105 -1.98 -6.63 31.51
N ARG A 106 -2.17 -5.39 31.05
CA ARG A 106 -2.22 -4.20 31.91
C ARG A 106 -3.37 -4.24 32.93
N ASN A 107 -4.48 -4.87 32.57
CA ASN A 107 -5.58 -5.18 33.49
C ASN A 107 -5.27 -6.33 34.45
N GLY A 108 -4.11 -6.99 34.31
CA GLY A 108 -3.75 -8.15 35.09
C GLY A 108 -4.63 -9.37 34.83
N ALA A 109 -5.37 -9.39 33.71
CA ALA A 109 -6.37 -10.41 33.38
C ALA A 109 -5.76 -11.70 32.80
N ILE A 110 -4.53 -11.64 32.32
CA ILE A 110 -3.86 -12.78 31.68
C ILE A 110 -2.53 -13.14 32.36
N GLU A 111 -2.11 -14.38 32.17
CA GLU A 111 -0.80 -14.92 32.57
C GLU A 111 -0.06 -15.43 31.34
N TYR A 112 1.26 -15.25 31.35
CA TYR A 112 2.16 -15.74 30.31
C TYR A 112 3.27 -16.59 30.95
N ASP A 113 3.36 -17.85 30.53
CA ASP A 113 4.32 -18.83 31.06
C ASP A 113 5.65 -18.89 30.26
N GLY A 114 5.85 -17.96 29.32
CA GLY A 114 6.96 -17.97 28.37
C GLY A 114 6.64 -18.62 27.02
N VAL A 115 5.50 -19.30 26.89
CA VAL A 115 5.03 -19.89 25.63
C VAL A 115 3.54 -19.64 25.39
N ASN A 116 2.71 -19.90 26.41
CA ASN A 116 1.26 -19.81 26.33
C ASN A 116 0.74 -18.61 27.10
N VAL A 117 -0.35 -18.04 26.60
CA VAL A 117 -1.08 -16.96 27.26
C VAL A 117 -2.45 -17.48 27.65
N ARG A 118 -2.86 -17.23 28.90
CA ARG A 118 -4.15 -17.71 29.42
C ARG A 118 -4.86 -16.63 30.22
N LEU A 119 -6.19 -16.68 30.23
CA LEU A 119 -6.99 -15.86 31.13
C LEU A 119 -6.86 -16.37 32.57
N LYS A 120 -6.70 -15.47 33.55
CA LYS A 120 -6.72 -15.83 34.97
C LYS A 120 -8.13 -16.27 35.40
N GLU A 121 -8.19 -17.21 36.34
CA GLU A 121 -9.45 -17.64 36.93
C GLU A 121 -10.12 -16.49 37.70
N GLY A 122 -11.45 -16.41 37.62
CA GLY A 122 -12.26 -15.45 38.39
C GLY A 122 -12.23 -14.01 37.87
N ILE A 123 -11.62 -13.74 36.71
CA ILE A 123 -11.64 -12.41 36.09
C ILE A 123 -13.02 -12.10 35.53
N ASN A 124 -13.57 -10.94 35.94
CA ASN A 124 -14.74 -10.35 35.30
C ASN A 124 -14.30 -9.42 34.16
N VAL A 125 -14.52 -9.83 32.91
CA VAL A 125 -14.13 -9.07 31.72
C VAL A 125 -14.88 -7.73 31.63
N ASP A 126 -16.12 -7.67 32.10
CA ASP A 126 -16.96 -6.46 32.02
C ASP A 126 -16.46 -5.32 32.91
N GLU A 127 -15.64 -5.64 33.92
CA GLU A 127 -15.02 -4.68 34.84
C GLU A 127 -13.64 -4.19 34.36
N LEU A 128 -13.10 -4.80 33.31
CA LEU A 128 -11.79 -4.42 32.77
C LEU A 128 -11.87 -3.11 32.01
N LYS A 129 -10.80 -2.32 32.08
CA LYS A 129 -10.68 -1.05 31.36
C LYS A 129 -10.00 -1.26 30.03
N PHE A 130 -10.64 -0.79 28.97
CA PHE A 130 -10.14 -0.85 27.62
C PHE A 130 -9.91 0.55 27.05
N GLU A 131 -9.06 0.58 26.03
CA GLU A 131 -8.81 1.70 25.16
C GLU A 131 -9.45 1.41 23.80
N PHE A 132 -10.50 2.14 23.47
CA PHE A 132 -11.14 2.09 22.16
C PHE A 132 -10.73 3.30 21.31
N LYS A 133 -10.20 3.04 20.11
CA LYS A 133 -9.68 4.05 19.20
C LYS A 133 -10.57 4.15 17.96
N PHE A 134 -10.86 5.37 17.52
CA PHE A 134 -11.62 5.62 16.30
C PHE A 134 -11.01 6.76 15.47
N PRO A 135 -11.08 6.69 14.13
CA PRO A 135 -10.28 7.54 13.27
C PRO A 135 -10.84 8.98 13.20
N PHE A 136 -9.95 9.94 12.99
CA PHE A 136 -10.30 11.38 13.06
C PHE A 136 -11.35 11.82 12.02
N ASN A 137 -11.45 11.11 10.89
CA ASN A 137 -12.37 11.44 9.80
C ASN A 137 -13.85 11.21 10.16
N LEU A 138 -14.14 10.53 11.27
CA LEU A 138 -15.50 10.37 11.81
C LEU A 138 -15.95 11.58 12.64
N VAL A 139 -15.06 12.55 12.89
CA VAL A 139 -15.36 13.74 13.69
C VAL A 139 -15.56 14.96 12.80
N HIS A 140 -16.71 15.61 12.94
CA HIS A 140 -17.08 16.82 12.21
C HIS A 140 -16.87 18.10 13.04
N ASN A 141 -16.89 17.98 14.37
CA ASN A 141 -16.60 19.06 15.30
C ASN A 141 -15.61 18.60 16.40
N PRO A 142 -14.29 18.70 16.14
CA PRO A 142 -13.24 18.30 17.08
C PRO A 142 -13.39 18.92 18.47
N GLU A 143 -13.71 20.22 18.56
CA GLU A 143 -13.81 20.94 19.85
C GLU A 143 -14.90 20.38 20.78
N ALA A 144 -16.00 19.86 20.20
CA ALA A 144 -17.07 19.22 20.97
C ALA A 144 -16.64 17.82 21.46
N VAL A 145 -16.03 17.04 20.58
CA VAL A 145 -15.58 15.67 20.84
C VAL A 145 -14.45 15.64 21.88
N GLU A 146 -13.46 16.53 21.76
CA GLU A 146 -12.28 16.61 22.64
C GLU A 146 -12.61 16.93 24.11
N LYS A 147 -13.83 17.38 24.41
CA LYS A 147 -14.29 17.54 25.80
C LYS A 147 -14.55 16.19 26.48
N GLN A 148 -14.80 15.14 25.70
CA GLN A 148 -15.20 13.82 26.20
C GLN A 148 -14.15 12.73 25.93
N VAL A 149 -13.28 12.92 24.94
CA VAL A 149 -12.30 11.92 24.49
C VAL A 149 -10.92 12.53 24.34
N LYS A 150 -9.88 11.69 24.35
CA LYS A 150 -8.49 12.12 24.18
C LYS A 150 -8.11 12.00 22.71
N GLN A 151 -7.30 12.94 22.19
CA GLN A 151 -6.63 12.73 20.91
C GLN A 151 -5.64 11.56 21.02
N PHE A 152 -5.53 10.77 19.96
CA PHE A 152 -4.60 9.67 19.89
C PHE A 152 -3.96 9.61 18.51
N ALA A 153 -2.65 9.48 18.50
CA ALA A 153 -1.91 9.21 17.29
C ALA A 153 -0.84 8.16 17.59
N PHE A 154 -0.70 7.20 16.70
CA PHE A 154 0.48 6.34 16.67
C PHE A 154 1.09 6.38 15.27
N VAL A 155 2.40 6.23 15.24
CA VAL A 155 3.19 6.18 14.02
C VAL A 155 4.15 5.02 14.14
N ASP A 156 3.97 4.03 13.28
CA ASP A 156 4.90 2.93 13.11
C ASP A 156 5.85 3.27 11.97
N LEU A 157 7.14 3.36 12.30
CA LEU A 157 8.20 3.49 11.30
C LEU A 157 8.49 2.10 10.73
N VAL A 158 8.25 1.93 9.44
CA VAL A 158 8.34 0.64 8.75
C VAL A 158 9.17 0.78 7.50
N ILE A 159 9.81 -0.32 7.07
CA ILE A 159 10.52 -0.32 5.80
C ILE A 159 9.53 -0.57 4.66
N GLU A 160 9.51 0.34 3.69
CA GLU A 160 8.79 0.16 2.43
C GLU A 160 9.75 -0.34 1.35
N HIS A 161 9.30 -1.33 0.58
CA HIS A 161 10.01 -1.85 -0.59
C HIS A 161 9.33 -1.38 -1.86
N GLU A 162 9.99 -0.47 -2.58
CA GLU A 162 9.55 0.04 -3.88
C GLU A 162 10.20 -0.77 -5.00
N PHE A 163 9.37 -1.40 -5.83
CA PHE A 163 9.74 -2.09 -7.06
C PHE A 163 9.55 -1.13 -8.23
N GLU A 164 10.64 -0.56 -8.74
CA GLU A 164 10.64 0.19 -9.99
C GLU A 164 10.70 -0.79 -11.16
N ILE A 165 9.59 -0.93 -11.87
CA ILE A 165 9.52 -1.81 -13.04
C ILE A 165 10.17 -1.09 -14.22
N LEU A 166 11.13 -1.74 -14.87
CA LEU A 166 11.90 -1.21 -16.00
C LEU A 166 11.53 -1.86 -17.34
N GLU A 167 10.58 -2.80 -17.31
CA GLU A 167 10.16 -3.55 -18.48
C GLU A 167 9.41 -2.68 -19.49
N LEU A 168 9.74 -2.88 -20.77
CA LEU A 168 9.16 -2.20 -21.94
C LEU A 168 8.52 -3.19 -22.92
N ASN A 169 8.76 -4.49 -22.79
CA ASN A 169 8.08 -5.51 -23.58
C ASN A 169 6.65 -5.74 -23.05
N ILE A 170 5.64 -5.48 -23.88
CA ILE A 170 4.22 -5.58 -23.49
C ILE A 170 3.83 -6.99 -23.04
N ALA A 171 4.34 -8.05 -23.68
CA ALA A 171 4.04 -9.42 -23.25
C ALA A 171 4.58 -9.71 -21.84
N LYS A 172 5.76 -9.17 -21.50
CA LYS A 172 6.30 -9.26 -20.14
C LYS A 172 5.56 -8.35 -19.15
N VAL A 173 5.06 -7.19 -19.57
CA VAL A 173 4.16 -6.35 -18.74
C VAL A 173 2.86 -7.09 -18.43
N ASN A 174 2.31 -7.85 -19.38
CA ASN A 174 1.15 -8.72 -19.14
C ASN A 174 1.46 -9.84 -18.14
N ALA A 175 2.64 -10.46 -18.25
CA ALA A 175 3.10 -11.47 -17.30
C ALA A 175 3.28 -10.89 -15.88
N LEU A 176 3.86 -9.69 -15.77
CA LEU A 176 3.97 -8.94 -14.52
C LEU A 176 2.61 -8.77 -13.84
N GLY A 177 1.58 -8.35 -14.60
CA GLY A 177 0.23 -8.16 -14.05
C GLY A 177 -0.32 -9.42 -13.37
N LYS A 178 -0.12 -10.59 -13.99
CA LYS A 178 -0.55 -11.90 -13.44
C LYS A 178 0.23 -12.33 -12.20
N ILE A 179 1.51 -11.97 -12.13
CA ILE A 179 2.35 -12.26 -10.95
C ILE A 179 1.91 -11.35 -9.80
N ALA A 180 1.79 -10.05 -10.07
CA ALA A 180 1.51 -9.05 -9.06
C ALA A 180 0.07 -9.16 -8.49
N SER A 181 -0.89 -9.68 -9.24
CA SER A 181 -2.29 -9.90 -8.79
C SER A 181 -2.44 -10.85 -7.61
N LYS A 182 -1.41 -11.62 -7.26
CA LYS A 182 -1.40 -12.45 -6.06
C LYS A 182 -1.17 -11.66 -4.77
N TYR A 183 -0.62 -10.44 -4.88
CA TYR A 183 -0.07 -9.71 -3.73
C TYR A 183 -0.67 -8.32 -3.54
N PHE A 184 -1.27 -7.75 -4.58
CA PHE A 184 -1.75 -6.37 -4.56
C PHE A 184 -3.22 -6.29 -4.97
N PRO A 185 -3.96 -5.31 -4.44
CA PRO A 185 -5.33 -5.02 -4.88
C PRO A 185 -5.41 -4.74 -6.38
N GLU A 186 -6.52 -5.17 -7.00
CA GLU A 186 -6.72 -5.06 -8.45
C GLU A 186 -6.71 -3.60 -8.93
N ASP A 187 -7.36 -2.68 -8.21
CA ASP A 187 -7.45 -1.27 -8.58
C ASP A 187 -6.07 -0.58 -8.60
N TYR A 188 -5.21 -0.93 -7.64
CA TYR A 188 -3.83 -0.46 -7.59
C TYR A 188 -3.02 -1.02 -8.76
N LEU A 189 -3.13 -2.33 -9.02
CA LEU A 189 -2.43 -2.98 -10.12
C LEU A 189 -2.83 -2.46 -11.49
N LEU A 190 -4.12 -2.21 -11.70
CA LEU A 190 -4.64 -1.70 -12.96
C LEU A 190 -3.99 -0.36 -13.35
N LYS A 191 -3.84 0.55 -12.37
CA LYS A 191 -3.18 1.85 -12.55
C LYS A 191 -1.71 1.67 -12.94
N VAL A 192 -0.99 0.78 -12.25
CA VAL A 192 0.43 0.50 -12.54
C VAL A 192 0.58 -0.15 -13.91
N TYR A 193 -0.28 -1.12 -14.23
CA TYR A 193 -0.30 -1.85 -15.49
C TYR A 193 -0.47 -0.90 -16.68
N PHE A 194 -1.49 -0.05 -16.68
CA PHE A 194 -1.71 0.88 -17.79
C PHE A 194 -0.61 1.95 -17.91
N ALA A 195 -0.01 2.38 -16.79
CA ALA A 195 1.16 3.26 -16.83
C ALA A 195 2.37 2.57 -17.51
N LEU A 196 2.57 1.27 -17.26
CA LEU A 196 3.64 0.49 -17.89
C LEU A 196 3.40 0.27 -19.37
N VAL A 197 2.16 -0.09 -19.75
CA VAL A 197 1.76 -0.21 -21.15
C VAL A 197 1.93 1.13 -21.88
N GLY A 198 1.51 2.24 -21.26
CA GLY A 198 1.68 3.58 -21.83
C GLY A 198 3.14 3.94 -22.08
N ARG A 199 4.04 3.67 -21.12
CA ARG A 199 5.48 3.88 -21.31
C ARG A 199 6.08 2.96 -22.37
N ALA A 200 5.66 1.70 -22.43
CA ALA A 200 6.12 0.76 -23.44
C ALA A 200 5.76 1.23 -24.86
N ILE A 201 4.52 1.67 -25.06
CA ILE A 201 4.05 2.23 -26.34
C ILE A 201 4.83 3.51 -26.68
N LEU A 202 4.97 4.44 -25.72
CA LEU A 202 5.76 5.66 -25.96
C LEU A 202 7.20 5.33 -26.35
N ALA A 203 7.83 4.37 -25.67
CA ALA A 203 9.17 3.91 -25.98
C ALA A 203 9.26 3.31 -27.40
N GLU A 204 8.28 2.52 -27.81
CA GLU A 204 8.19 1.96 -29.16
C GLU A 204 8.06 3.04 -30.23
N GLU A 205 7.17 4.01 -30.02
CA GLU A 205 6.97 5.12 -30.96
C GLU A 205 8.23 6.00 -31.07
N ILE A 206 8.95 6.24 -29.96
CA ILE A 206 10.25 6.93 -30.00
C ILE A 206 11.24 6.18 -30.90
N LEU A 207 11.36 4.85 -30.74
CA LEU A 207 12.30 4.05 -31.54
C LEU A 207 11.89 4.00 -33.02
N LYS A 208 10.59 3.94 -33.32
CA LYS A 208 10.06 4.05 -34.69
C LYS A 208 10.42 5.41 -35.30
N ALA A 209 10.18 6.50 -34.57
CA ALA A 209 10.45 7.86 -35.05
C ALA A 209 11.95 8.11 -35.31
N LEU A 210 12.83 7.50 -34.51
CA LEU A 210 14.27 7.56 -34.73
C LEU A 210 14.71 6.85 -36.02
N GLY A 211 14.09 5.70 -36.35
CA GLY A 211 14.51 4.88 -37.49
C GLY A 211 16.03 4.62 -37.45
N ASP A 212 16.71 4.77 -38.59
CA ASP A 212 18.18 4.70 -38.69
C ASP A 212 18.86 6.07 -38.58
N LYS A 213 18.11 7.11 -38.21
CA LYS A 213 18.59 8.50 -38.19
C LYS A 213 19.19 8.88 -36.84
N LYS A 214 19.97 9.97 -36.87
CA LYS A 214 20.47 10.66 -35.68
C LYS A 214 19.78 12.02 -35.57
N ILE A 215 18.86 12.14 -34.61
CA ILE A 215 17.94 13.30 -34.48
C ILE A 215 18.35 14.16 -33.28
N PRO A 216 18.36 15.50 -33.37
CA PRO A 216 18.52 16.36 -32.19
C PRO A 216 17.46 16.05 -31.11
N GLU A 217 17.90 15.89 -29.86
CA GLU A 217 17.02 15.50 -28.75
C GLU A 217 15.87 16.48 -28.57
N GLU A 218 16.16 17.78 -28.61
CA GLU A 218 15.17 18.86 -28.48
C GLU A 218 14.16 18.90 -29.65
N GLU A 219 14.55 18.46 -30.84
CA GLU A 219 13.64 18.34 -31.98
C GLU A 219 12.69 17.16 -31.78
N LEU A 220 13.22 16.02 -31.34
CA LEU A 220 12.45 14.82 -31.02
C LEU A 220 11.42 15.09 -29.92
N VAL A 221 11.83 15.72 -28.81
CA VAL A 221 10.95 16.12 -27.70
C VAL A 221 9.81 17.01 -28.20
N ARG A 222 10.13 18.09 -28.93
CA ARG A 222 9.11 19.03 -29.43
C ARG A 222 8.15 18.36 -30.43
N GLY A 223 8.65 17.45 -31.25
CA GLY A 223 7.82 16.67 -32.18
C GLY A 223 6.76 15.85 -31.45
N PHE A 224 7.16 15.08 -30.44
CA PHE A 224 6.25 14.26 -29.64
C PHE A 224 5.27 15.10 -28.82
N LEU A 225 5.72 16.18 -28.19
CA LEU A 225 4.81 17.05 -27.42
C LEU A 225 3.72 17.70 -28.29
N ARG A 226 4.01 18.02 -29.55
CA ARG A 226 3.00 18.53 -30.51
C ARG A 226 2.03 17.45 -30.98
N ALA A 227 2.48 16.20 -31.05
CA ALA A 227 1.69 15.05 -31.46
C ALA A 227 0.94 14.37 -30.29
N SER A 228 1.11 14.87 -29.06
CA SER A 228 0.44 14.35 -27.87
C SER A 228 -1.06 14.71 -27.89
N PRO A 229 -1.96 13.82 -27.44
CA PRO A 229 -1.69 12.48 -26.90
C PRO A 229 -1.52 11.41 -27.99
N ILE A 230 -0.92 10.27 -27.60
CA ILE A 230 -0.98 9.05 -28.43
C ILE A 230 -2.29 8.33 -28.12
N ALA A 231 -3.13 8.14 -29.14
CA ALA A 231 -4.37 7.37 -29.04
C ALA A 231 -4.21 6.01 -29.74
N VAL A 232 -4.31 4.93 -28.97
CA VAL A 232 -4.21 3.54 -29.49
C VAL A 232 -5.59 2.89 -29.46
N PRO A 233 -6.18 2.56 -30.63
CA PRO A 233 -7.43 1.81 -30.67
C PRO A 233 -7.19 0.38 -30.19
N THR A 234 -8.12 -0.13 -29.39
CA THR A 234 -8.16 -1.50 -28.88
C THR A 234 -9.50 -2.13 -29.23
N PRO A 235 -9.65 -3.47 -29.19
CA PRO A 235 -10.93 -4.12 -29.46
C PRO A 235 -12.09 -3.66 -28.57
N LYS A 236 -11.81 -3.12 -27.38
CA LYS A 236 -12.81 -2.74 -26.37
C LYS A 236 -12.89 -1.23 -26.12
N GLY A 237 -12.14 -0.40 -26.85
CA GLY A 237 -12.10 1.04 -26.62
C GLY A 237 -10.80 1.67 -27.08
N THR A 238 -10.41 2.80 -26.48
CA THR A 238 -9.20 3.54 -26.85
C THR A 238 -8.33 3.76 -25.63
N LEU A 239 -7.04 3.43 -25.73
CA LEU A 239 -6.04 3.81 -24.74
C LEU A 239 -5.47 5.17 -25.14
N VAL A 240 -5.61 6.16 -24.27
CA VAL A 240 -5.06 7.51 -24.47
C VAL A 240 -3.86 7.71 -23.56
N ILE A 241 -2.70 7.98 -24.14
CA ILE A 241 -1.44 8.17 -23.43
C ILE A 241 -1.07 9.65 -23.51
N ASN A 242 -1.29 10.34 -22.39
CA ASN A 242 -0.79 11.69 -22.17
C ASN A 242 0.59 11.62 -21.51
N TYR A 243 1.51 12.47 -21.95
CA TYR A 243 2.83 12.58 -21.34
C TYR A 243 3.31 14.04 -21.35
N SER A 244 4.00 14.42 -20.29
CA SER A 244 4.71 15.69 -20.19
C SER A 244 6.10 15.58 -20.83
N ARG A 245 6.77 16.73 -20.98
CA ARG A 245 8.19 16.80 -21.35
C ARG A 245 9.05 15.91 -20.44
N ASP A 246 8.90 16.05 -19.13
CA ASP A 246 9.70 15.31 -18.15
C ASP A 246 9.47 13.80 -18.29
N SER A 247 8.22 13.37 -18.48
CA SER A 247 7.92 11.95 -18.67
C SER A 247 8.51 11.39 -19.97
N PHE A 248 8.56 12.20 -21.02
CA PHE A 248 9.21 11.83 -22.28
C PHE A 248 10.73 11.70 -22.11
N GLU A 249 11.36 12.70 -21.48
CA GLU A 249 12.79 12.69 -21.19
C GLU A 249 13.19 11.51 -20.29
N GLU A 250 12.39 11.20 -19.25
CA GLU A 250 12.59 10.01 -18.42
C GLU A 250 12.49 8.70 -19.22
N THR A 251 11.57 8.63 -20.19
CA THR A 251 11.46 7.47 -21.09
C THR A 251 12.70 7.35 -21.99
N LEU A 252 13.22 8.47 -22.51
CA LEU A 252 14.49 8.50 -23.26
C LEU A 252 15.69 8.08 -22.39
N ARG A 253 15.77 8.57 -21.14
CA ARG A 253 16.81 8.18 -20.18
C ARG A 253 16.74 6.67 -19.89
N LEU A 254 15.54 6.12 -19.75
CA LEU A 254 15.34 4.68 -19.58
C LEU A 254 15.80 3.89 -20.82
N LEU A 255 15.39 4.32 -22.02
CA LEU A 255 15.84 3.70 -23.28
C LEU A 255 17.37 3.71 -23.38
N LYS A 256 18.02 4.81 -23.00
CA LYS A 256 19.48 4.92 -22.95
C LYS A 256 20.08 3.96 -21.92
N ARG A 257 19.54 3.94 -20.68
CA ARG A 257 19.97 3.04 -19.60
C ARG A 257 19.91 1.57 -20.01
N LEU A 258 18.87 1.18 -20.75
CA LEU A 258 18.67 -0.18 -21.24
C LEU A 258 19.37 -0.48 -22.59
N GLY A 259 20.10 0.49 -23.14
CA GLY A 259 20.90 0.35 -24.36
C GLY A 259 20.07 0.24 -25.64
N TYR A 260 18.86 0.80 -25.68
CA TYR A 260 18.05 0.91 -26.89
C TYR A 260 18.42 2.14 -27.73
N VAL A 261 18.92 3.20 -27.09
CA VAL A 261 19.36 4.41 -27.75
C VAL A 261 20.72 4.88 -27.23
N GLU A 262 21.43 5.65 -28.05
CA GLU A 262 22.62 6.41 -27.69
C GLU A 262 22.29 7.91 -27.74
N ILE A 263 22.71 8.66 -26.72
CA ILE A 263 22.59 10.13 -26.68
C ILE A 263 24.01 10.71 -26.62
N LYS A 264 24.45 11.35 -27.71
CA LYS A 264 25.80 11.94 -27.84
C LYS A 264 25.77 13.25 -28.62
N GLY A 265 26.25 14.32 -27.98
CA GLY A 265 26.29 15.67 -28.55
C GLY A 265 24.89 16.25 -28.81
N GLY A 266 23.95 16.06 -27.87
CA GLY A 266 22.57 16.55 -27.98
C GLY A 266 21.73 15.87 -29.06
N LYS A 267 22.18 14.72 -29.58
CA LYS A 267 21.47 13.95 -30.60
C LYS A 267 21.26 12.52 -30.13
N VAL A 268 20.09 11.98 -30.46
CA VAL A 268 19.64 10.63 -30.14
C VAL A 268 19.74 9.75 -31.37
N ARG A 269 20.22 8.52 -31.19
CA ARG A 269 20.31 7.47 -32.23
C ARG A 269 19.77 6.16 -31.69
N LYS A 270 18.94 5.46 -32.46
CA LYS A 270 18.50 4.09 -32.14
C LYS A 270 19.65 3.08 -32.28
N LEU A 271 19.76 2.15 -31.34
CA LEU A 271 20.72 1.04 -31.37
C LEU A 271 20.07 -0.31 -31.68
N LYS A 272 18.84 -0.54 -31.19
CA LYS A 272 18.07 -1.77 -31.39
C LYS A 272 16.57 -1.54 -31.15
N GLU A 273 15.74 -2.45 -31.64
CA GLU A 273 14.30 -2.46 -31.42
C GLU A 273 13.91 -3.02 -30.04
N LEU A 274 12.66 -2.79 -29.63
CA LEU A 274 12.03 -3.52 -28.55
C LEU A 274 11.66 -4.92 -29.06
N SER A 275 12.37 -5.93 -28.57
CA SER A 275 12.05 -7.35 -28.74
C SER A 275 11.05 -7.84 -27.70
#